data_AF-A0A510KSD4-F1
#
_entry.id   AF-A0A510KSD4-F1
#
_cell.length_a   1.000
_cell.length_b   1.000
_cell.length_c   1.000
_cell.angle_alpha   90.00
_cell.angle_beta   90.00
_cell.angle_gamma   90.00
#
_symmetry.space_group_name_H-M   'P 1'
#
loop_
_entity.id
_entity.type
_entity.pdbx_description
1 polymer ?
#
loop_
_entity_poly.entity_id
_entity_poly.type
_entity_poly.pdbx_seq_one_letter_code
_entity_poly.pdbx_strand_id
1 'polypeptide(L)'
;MKKVERTIRLYRKVNVNETMEERHKKVMEGLSKLEAPLGLKDSKIPEVPDFGIEIRAYYRTKNSKTKGVSIEGVYRWRGLKYVTWDELLYEFKITYNLIDYKKIIYEDLPKVINIFDPYVADLYVAYNGAYEEGRTPETRTYGKSINPEFLKLKEKNCNIGMLGDVLFTLSPVMYFNEESYTKLIKIPKEELLERLKGKANEVQLLEKGIYIIFNDKADITYEEFVEMNNIFKPLLGLI
;
A
#
# COMPACT_ATOMS: atom_id res chain seq x y z
N MET A 1 4.77 25.07 5.87
CA MET A 1 3.86 23.92 5.64
C MET A 1 4.68 22.65 5.58
N LYS A 2 4.43 21.69 6.49
CA LYS A 2 4.97 20.32 6.32
C LYS A 2 4.46 19.83 4.96
N LYS A 3 5.35 19.36 4.08
CA LYS A 3 4.94 18.75 2.81
C LYS A 3 4.15 17.50 3.18
N VAL A 4 2.84 17.55 3.00
CA VAL A 4 2.02 16.36 3.18
C VAL A 4 2.26 15.51 1.93
N GLU A 5 3.08 14.49 2.10
CA GLU A 5 3.35 13.49 1.08
C GLU A 5 2.47 12.27 1.38
N ARG A 6 1.98 11.65 0.32
CA ARG A 6 1.23 10.40 0.38
C ARG A 6 1.98 9.40 -0.47
N THR A 7 2.02 8.16 0.02
CA THR A 7 2.71 7.09 -0.67
C THR A 7 1.74 5.94 -0.88
N ILE A 8 1.47 5.58 -2.13
CA ILE A 8 0.87 4.26 -2.39
C ILE A 8 2.01 3.27 -2.45
N ARG A 9 1.90 2.18 -1.69
CA ARG A 9 2.89 1.11 -1.68
C ARG A 9 2.20 -0.17 -2.12
N LEU A 10 2.76 -0.84 -3.11
CA LEU A 10 2.31 -2.14 -3.57
C LEU A 10 3.46 -3.11 -3.34
N TYR A 11 3.16 -4.25 -2.71
CA TYR A 11 4.12 -5.29 -2.44
C TYR A 11 3.68 -6.56 -3.13
N ARG A 12 4.54 -7.13 -3.96
CA ARG A 12 4.31 -8.42 -4.60
C ARG A 12 5.35 -9.43 -4.14
N LYS A 13 4.90 -10.59 -3.71
CA LYS A 13 5.77 -11.70 -3.35
C LYS A 13 6.62 -12.10 -4.55
N VAL A 14 7.93 -12.19 -4.38
CA VAL A 14 8.83 -12.60 -5.47
C VAL A 14 8.49 -14.02 -5.93
N ASN A 15 8.37 -14.19 -7.24
CA ASN A 15 8.27 -15.50 -7.88
C ASN A 15 9.66 -15.89 -8.40
N VAL A 16 10.24 -16.95 -7.85
CA VAL A 16 11.58 -17.43 -8.23
C VAL A 16 11.65 -17.95 -9.67
N ASN A 17 10.50 -18.28 -10.27
CA ASN A 17 10.39 -18.74 -11.66
C ASN A 17 10.14 -17.62 -12.67
N GLU A 18 10.06 -16.36 -12.22
CA GLU A 18 9.89 -15.18 -13.08
C GLU A 18 11.16 -14.33 -12.96
N THR A 19 11.78 -14.03 -14.10
CA THR A 19 12.98 -13.18 -14.14
C THR A 19 12.62 -11.72 -13.86
N MET A 20 13.62 -10.90 -13.57
CA MET A 20 13.41 -9.47 -13.38
C MET A 20 12.93 -8.81 -14.67
N GLU A 21 13.50 -9.23 -15.79
CA GLU A 21 13.27 -8.72 -17.13
C GLU A 21 11.83 -8.99 -17.56
N GLU A 22 11.36 -10.23 -17.37
CA GLU A 22 9.96 -10.61 -17.62
C GLU A 22 9.01 -9.79 -16.76
N ARG A 23 9.30 -9.70 -15.46
CA ARG A 23 8.49 -8.95 -14.51
C ARG A 23 8.43 -7.46 -14.87
N HIS A 24 9.58 -6.87 -15.17
CA HIS A 24 9.71 -5.46 -15.54
C HIS A 24 8.97 -5.17 -16.83
N LYS A 25 9.16 -5.98 -17.86
CA LYS A 25 8.46 -5.86 -19.14
C LYS A 25 6.94 -5.89 -18.94
N LYS A 26 6.42 -6.87 -18.19
CA LYS A 26 4.98 -6.98 -17.91
C LYS A 26 4.42 -5.73 -17.20
N VAL A 27 5.11 -5.24 -16.16
CA VAL A 27 4.66 -4.05 -15.42
C VAL A 27 4.72 -2.81 -16.31
N MET A 28 5.81 -2.61 -17.05
CA MET A 28 5.98 -1.45 -17.92
C MET A 28 4.98 -1.44 -19.08
N GLU A 29 4.73 -2.58 -19.72
CA GLU A 29 3.71 -2.71 -20.77
C GLU A 29 2.32 -2.36 -20.24
N GLY A 30 1.97 -2.81 -19.04
CA GLY A 30 0.71 -2.44 -18.40
C GLY A 30 0.63 -0.95 -18.09
N LEU A 31 1.65 -0.40 -17.41
CA LEU A 31 1.66 1.02 -17.04
C LEU A 31 1.67 1.94 -18.28
N SER A 32 2.32 1.54 -19.38
CA SER A 32 2.36 2.32 -20.63
C SER A 32 0.98 2.55 -21.26
N LYS A 33 -0.02 1.74 -20.90
CA LYS A 33 -1.39 1.85 -21.40
C LYS A 33 -2.27 2.72 -20.51
N LEU A 34 -1.84 3.01 -19.29
CA LEU A 34 -2.58 3.83 -18.34
C LEU A 34 -2.25 5.31 -18.49
N GLU A 35 -3.28 6.14 -18.41
CA GLU A 35 -3.14 7.59 -18.35
C GLU A 35 -2.48 8.05 -17.04
N ALA A 36 -2.08 9.31 -17.02
CA ALA A 36 -1.64 9.96 -15.80
C ALA A 36 -2.75 9.98 -14.72
N PRO A 37 -2.41 10.00 -13.42
CA PRO A 37 -1.07 10.25 -12.88
C PRO A 37 -0.27 8.98 -12.51
N LEU A 38 -0.92 7.82 -12.42
CA LEU A 38 -0.26 6.56 -12.06
C LEU A 38 0.28 5.78 -13.27
N GLY A 39 -0.24 6.04 -14.46
CA GLY A 39 0.23 5.40 -15.68
C GLY A 39 1.44 6.07 -16.32
N LEU A 40 1.96 5.46 -17.37
CA LEU A 40 3.12 5.89 -18.16
C LEU A 40 2.77 6.10 -19.64
N LYS A 41 1.49 6.22 -19.99
CA LYS A 41 1.13 6.60 -21.36
C LYS A 41 1.78 7.92 -21.74
N ASP A 42 2.30 7.98 -22.97
CA ASP A 42 3.05 9.10 -23.52
C ASP A 42 4.30 9.49 -22.71
N SER A 43 4.84 8.57 -21.90
CA SER A 43 6.01 8.81 -21.04
C SER A 43 7.17 7.87 -21.41
N LYS A 44 8.39 8.27 -21.07
CA LYS A 44 9.55 7.39 -21.24
C LYS A 44 9.41 6.19 -20.31
N ILE A 45 9.44 4.99 -20.90
CA ILE A 45 9.50 3.75 -20.14
C ILE A 45 10.93 3.58 -19.62
N PRO A 46 11.13 3.36 -18.31
CA PRO A 46 12.44 3.06 -17.76
C PRO A 46 12.97 1.75 -18.33
N GLU A 47 14.28 1.64 -18.45
CA GLU A 47 14.93 0.38 -18.80
C GLU A 47 14.88 -0.59 -17.61
N VAL A 48 15.08 -1.89 -17.89
CA VAL A 48 15.22 -2.89 -16.83
C VAL A 48 16.42 -2.49 -15.96
N PRO A 49 16.25 -2.30 -14.64
CA PRO A 49 17.36 -1.93 -13.77
C PRO A 49 18.30 -3.13 -13.57
N ASP A 50 19.54 -2.89 -13.17
CA ASP A 50 20.52 -3.93 -12.83
C ASP A 50 20.70 -4.02 -11.31
N PHE A 51 20.94 -5.23 -10.80
CA PHE A 51 21.36 -5.46 -9.42
C PHE A 51 22.77 -4.96 -9.14
N GLY A 52 23.65 -5.02 -10.14
CA GLY A 52 25.09 -4.82 -9.92
C GLY A 52 25.60 -5.80 -8.86
N ILE A 53 26.04 -5.26 -7.71
CA ILE A 53 26.51 -6.05 -6.55
C ILE A 53 25.49 -6.14 -5.40
N GLU A 54 24.33 -5.52 -5.56
CA GLU A 54 23.30 -5.40 -4.52
C GLU A 54 22.24 -6.48 -4.65
N ILE A 55 21.50 -6.73 -3.56
CA ILE A 55 20.34 -7.65 -3.56
C ILE A 55 19.02 -6.99 -3.99
N ARG A 56 19.08 -5.72 -4.38
CA ARG A 56 17.96 -4.91 -4.86
C ARG A 56 18.36 -4.14 -6.11
N ALA A 57 17.48 -4.13 -7.10
CA ALA A 57 17.57 -3.28 -8.28
C ALA A 57 16.37 -2.33 -8.27
N TYR A 58 16.54 -1.08 -8.65
CA TYR A 58 15.43 -0.13 -8.65
C TYR A 58 15.47 0.79 -9.87
N TYR A 59 14.29 1.26 -10.27
CA TYR A 59 14.14 2.30 -11.27
C TYR A 59 13.25 3.40 -10.72
N ARG A 60 13.47 4.63 -11.18
CA ARG A 60 12.59 5.76 -10.90
C ARG A 60 12.13 6.39 -12.20
N THR A 61 10.84 6.65 -12.30
CA THR A 61 10.23 7.33 -13.44
C THR A 61 9.11 8.25 -12.96
N LYS A 62 8.48 8.93 -13.91
CA LYS A 62 7.39 9.89 -13.69
C LYS A 62 6.59 10.00 -14.97
N ASN A 63 5.29 10.22 -14.83
CA ASN A 63 4.46 10.54 -15.99
C ASN A 63 4.86 11.92 -16.56
N SER A 64 4.98 12.03 -17.88
CA SER A 64 5.36 13.27 -18.58
C SER A 64 4.37 14.42 -18.32
N LYS A 65 3.08 14.09 -18.10
CA LYS A 65 1.98 15.04 -17.86
C LYS A 65 1.77 15.36 -16.37
N THR A 66 2.33 14.60 -15.43
CA THR A 66 2.12 14.81 -13.98
C THR A 66 3.43 14.87 -13.20
N LYS A 67 3.99 16.07 -13.08
CA LYS A 67 5.26 16.33 -12.34
C LYS A 67 5.15 16.12 -10.82
N GLY A 68 3.94 16.08 -10.27
CA GLY A 68 3.68 15.92 -8.84
C GLY A 68 3.70 14.48 -8.32
N VAL A 69 3.89 13.49 -9.20
CA VAL A 69 3.92 12.05 -8.87
C VAL A 69 5.24 11.44 -9.33
N SER A 70 5.97 10.82 -8.40
CA SER A 70 7.10 9.94 -8.72
C SER A 70 6.68 8.48 -8.59
N ILE A 71 7.20 7.67 -9.51
CA ILE A 71 6.98 6.23 -9.56
C ILE A 71 8.34 5.56 -9.34
N GLU A 72 8.42 4.68 -8.36
CA GLU A 72 9.61 3.90 -8.05
C GLU A 72 9.26 2.42 -8.02
N GLY A 73 9.98 1.60 -8.78
CA GLY A 73 9.87 0.15 -8.70
C GLY A 73 11.14 -0.43 -8.14
N VAL A 74 11.00 -1.38 -7.22
CA VAL A 74 12.11 -2.11 -6.60
C VAL A 74 11.92 -3.59 -6.88
N TYR A 75 12.98 -4.23 -7.32
CA TYR A 75 13.07 -5.67 -7.54
C TYR A 75 14.03 -6.29 -6.55
N ARG A 76 13.67 -7.46 -6.02
CA ARG A 76 14.53 -8.22 -5.10
C ARG A 76 15.21 -9.37 -5.80
N TRP A 77 16.41 -9.70 -5.36
CA TRP A 77 17.16 -10.84 -5.88
C TRP A 77 16.38 -12.14 -5.71
N ARG A 78 16.27 -12.93 -6.78
CA ARG A 78 15.39 -14.10 -6.85
C ARG A 78 16.00 -15.34 -6.18
N GLY A 79 17.33 -15.35 -5.99
CA GLY A 79 18.04 -16.46 -5.34
C GLY A 79 18.03 -16.41 -3.80
N LEU A 80 17.29 -15.49 -3.17
CA LEU A 80 17.18 -15.42 -1.72
C LEU A 80 16.29 -16.56 -1.19
N LYS A 81 16.71 -17.19 -0.08
CA LYS A 81 16.01 -18.34 0.51
C LYS A 81 14.78 -17.96 1.36
N TYR A 82 14.59 -16.68 1.63
CA TYR A 82 13.49 -16.15 2.44
C TYR A 82 12.51 -15.35 1.56
N VAL A 83 11.28 -15.20 2.06
CA VAL A 83 10.25 -14.42 1.36
C VAL A 83 10.72 -12.98 1.19
N THR A 84 10.67 -12.49 -0.03
CA THR A 84 10.99 -11.11 -0.39
C THR A 84 9.92 -10.52 -1.29
N TRP A 85 9.95 -9.20 -1.45
CA TRP A 85 8.89 -8.42 -2.06
C TRP A 85 9.44 -7.52 -3.16
N ASP A 86 8.94 -7.68 -4.37
CA ASP A 86 9.02 -6.63 -5.37
C ASP A 86 8.06 -5.50 -4.96
N GLU A 87 8.48 -4.25 -5.15
CA GLU A 87 7.76 -3.08 -4.67
C GLU A 87 7.44 -2.15 -5.84
N LEU A 88 6.27 -1.53 -5.80
CA LEU A 88 5.93 -0.39 -6.66
C LEU A 88 5.38 0.71 -5.76
N LEU A 89 6.04 1.86 -5.80
CA LEU A 89 5.75 3.01 -4.95
C LEU A 89 5.34 4.19 -5.82
N TYR A 90 4.26 4.85 -5.41
CA TYR A 90 3.87 6.16 -5.93
C TYR A 90 3.98 7.16 -4.81
N GLU A 91 4.83 8.16 -4.95
CA GLU A 91 4.90 9.28 -4.03
C GLU A 91 4.28 10.50 -4.70
N PHE A 92 3.32 11.11 -4.03
CA PHE A 92 2.69 12.32 -4.54
C PHE A 92 2.58 13.41 -3.49
N LYS A 93 2.72 14.64 -3.98
CA LYS A 93 2.54 15.87 -3.21
C LYS A 93 1.09 16.26 -3.29
N ILE A 94 0.33 16.11 -2.20
CA ILE A 94 -1.10 16.46 -2.21
C ILE A 94 -1.35 17.95 -2.47
N THR A 95 -0.33 18.80 -2.24
CA THR A 95 -0.37 20.23 -2.54
C THR A 95 -0.26 20.54 -4.04
N TYR A 96 -0.10 19.52 -4.89
CA TYR A 96 -0.06 19.70 -6.34
C TYR A 96 -1.47 19.59 -6.91
N ASN A 97 -2.12 20.74 -7.11
CA ASN A 97 -3.54 20.89 -7.47
C ASN A 97 -4.00 20.15 -8.75
N LEU A 98 -3.08 19.63 -9.57
CA LEU A 98 -3.40 18.83 -10.76
C LEU A 98 -3.63 17.34 -10.44
N ILE A 99 -3.46 16.93 -9.19
CA ILE A 99 -3.73 15.56 -8.76
C ILE A 99 -5.15 15.49 -8.22
N ASP A 100 -6.02 14.81 -8.97
CA ASP A 100 -7.30 14.36 -8.46
C ASP A 100 -7.10 13.11 -7.60
N TYR A 101 -7.04 13.33 -6.29
CA TYR A 101 -6.84 12.26 -5.32
C TYR A 101 -7.99 11.25 -5.31
N LYS A 102 -9.24 11.69 -5.48
CA LYS A 102 -10.38 10.76 -5.52
C LYS A 102 -10.29 9.88 -6.74
N LYS A 103 -10.01 10.45 -7.92
CA LYS A 103 -9.79 9.66 -9.13
C LYS A 103 -8.67 8.62 -8.95
N ILE A 104 -7.57 8.99 -8.29
CA ILE A 104 -6.46 8.07 -8.01
C ILE A 104 -6.96 6.83 -7.26
N ILE A 105 -7.70 7.01 -6.16
CA ILE A 105 -8.09 5.88 -5.30
C ILE A 105 -9.30 5.13 -5.86
N TYR A 106 -10.30 5.82 -6.42
CA TYR A 106 -11.52 5.16 -6.90
C TYR A 106 -11.35 4.48 -8.25
N GLU A 107 -10.47 5.00 -9.13
CA GLU A 107 -10.39 4.55 -10.52
C GLU A 107 -9.01 4.07 -10.96
N ASP A 108 -7.94 4.80 -10.65
CA ASP A 108 -6.62 4.51 -11.24
C ASP A 108 -5.87 3.41 -10.50
N LEU A 109 -5.90 3.42 -9.15
CA LEU A 109 -5.19 2.44 -8.34
C LEU A 109 -5.69 0.99 -8.56
N PRO A 110 -7.01 0.70 -8.67
CA PRO A 110 -7.48 -0.64 -9.05
C PRO A 110 -6.87 -1.16 -10.36
N LYS A 111 -6.67 -0.29 -11.36
CA LYS A 111 -6.05 -0.65 -12.64
C LYS A 111 -4.57 -1.00 -12.46
N VAL A 112 -3.86 -0.23 -11.64
CA VAL A 112 -2.45 -0.51 -11.29
C VAL A 112 -2.33 -1.82 -10.51
N ILE A 113 -3.25 -2.08 -9.57
CA ILE A 113 -3.32 -3.35 -8.82
C ILE A 113 -3.45 -4.53 -9.79
N ASN A 114 -4.30 -4.43 -10.81
CA ASN A 114 -4.46 -5.51 -11.80
C ASN A 114 -3.19 -5.75 -12.65
N ILE A 115 -2.41 -4.69 -12.94
CA ILE A 115 -1.14 -4.80 -13.67
C ILE A 115 -0.04 -5.38 -12.78
N PHE A 116 0.13 -4.81 -11.59
CA PHE A 116 1.23 -5.15 -10.70
C PHE A 116 0.95 -6.46 -9.97
N ASP A 117 -0.31 -6.86 -9.76
CA ASP A 117 -0.65 -8.11 -9.08
C ASP A 117 0.00 -8.23 -7.68
N PRO A 118 -0.23 -7.25 -6.78
CA PRO A 118 0.37 -7.26 -5.45
C PRO A 118 -0.22 -8.35 -4.56
N TYR A 119 0.56 -8.75 -3.56
CA TYR A 119 0.08 -9.44 -2.38
C TYR A 119 -0.78 -8.51 -1.51
N VAL A 120 -0.27 -7.31 -1.25
CA VAL A 120 -0.97 -6.26 -0.50
C VAL A 120 -0.62 -4.90 -1.09
N ALA A 121 -1.55 -3.96 -1.04
CA ALA A 121 -1.25 -2.56 -1.30
C ALA A 121 -1.88 -1.67 -0.24
N ASP A 122 -1.26 -0.53 0.02
CA ASP A 122 -1.81 0.45 0.95
C ASP A 122 -1.49 1.89 0.53
N LEU A 123 -2.34 2.81 0.96
CA LEU A 123 -2.02 4.22 0.97
C LEU A 123 -1.41 4.59 2.31
N TYR A 124 -0.09 4.68 2.35
CA TYR A 124 0.63 5.04 3.55
C TYR A 124 0.45 6.51 3.92
N VAL A 125 0.18 6.71 5.22
CA VAL A 125 0.26 8.00 5.90
C VAL A 125 1.27 7.89 7.03
N ALA A 126 2.06 8.95 7.25
CA ALA A 126 3.14 8.96 8.25
C ALA A 126 2.64 9.02 9.72
N TYR A 127 1.48 8.43 10.01
CA TYR A 127 0.85 8.36 11.33
C TYR A 127 0.95 6.98 11.97
N ASN A 128 1.19 5.93 11.20
CA ASN A 128 1.19 4.54 11.68
C ASN A 128 2.06 4.36 12.93
N GLY A 129 3.27 4.90 12.93
CA GLY A 129 4.16 4.73 14.06
C GLY A 129 3.78 5.53 15.30
N ALA A 130 3.14 6.70 15.15
CA ALA A 130 2.58 7.41 16.30
C ALA A 130 1.40 6.63 16.90
N TYR A 131 0.54 6.10 16.04
CA TYR A 131 -0.60 5.27 16.40
C TYR A 131 -0.21 3.98 17.14
N GLU A 132 0.76 3.24 16.60
CA GLU A 132 1.34 2.03 17.20
C GLU A 132 2.03 2.33 18.53
N GLU A 133 2.61 3.52 18.69
CA GLU A 133 3.21 3.95 19.95
C GLU A 133 2.18 4.42 20.98
N GLY A 134 0.93 4.66 20.59
CA GLY A 134 -0.10 5.25 21.46
C GLY A 134 0.17 6.72 21.75
N ARG A 135 0.76 7.43 20.79
CA ARG A 135 1.24 8.82 20.90
C ARG A 135 0.71 9.67 19.76
N THR A 136 0.99 10.96 19.76
CA THR A 136 0.73 11.83 18.60
C THR A 136 1.97 11.91 17.70
N PRO A 137 1.84 12.37 16.45
CA PRO A 137 2.99 12.60 15.58
C PRO A 137 4.06 13.51 16.20
N GLU A 138 3.66 14.46 17.04
CA GLU A 138 4.54 15.41 17.74
C GLU A 138 5.28 14.78 18.92
N THR A 139 4.70 13.75 19.52
CA THR A 139 5.21 13.13 20.76
C THR A 139 5.84 11.75 20.52
N ARG A 140 5.89 11.28 19.27
CA ARG A 140 6.46 9.99 18.88
C ARG A 140 7.93 9.86 19.30
N THR A 141 8.32 8.67 19.75
CA THR A 141 9.63 8.37 20.34
C THR A 141 10.47 7.38 19.52
N TYR A 142 9.91 6.76 18.47
CA TYR A 142 10.59 5.81 17.58
C TYR A 142 11.14 4.58 18.33
N GLY A 143 10.24 3.81 18.93
CA GLY A 143 10.59 2.48 19.49
C GLY A 143 9.99 2.16 20.84
N LYS A 144 9.42 3.14 21.55
CA LYS A 144 8.69 2.90 22.81
C LYS A 144 7.19 3.11 22.59
N SER A 145 6.43 2.02 22.74
CA SER A 145 4.97 2.08 22.71
C SER A 145 4.41 2.11 24.13
N ILE A 146 3.37 2.92 24.32
CA ILE A 146 2.48 2.90 25.48
C ILE A 146 1.08 2.38 25.10
N ASN A 147 0.87 1.96 23.85
CA ASN A 147 -0.39 1.41 23.38
C ASN A 147 -0.55 -0.03 23.89
N PRO A 148 -1.50 -0.30 24.81
CA PRO A 148 -1.61 -1.61 25.44
C PRO A 148 -1.94 -2.72 24.44
N GLU A 149 -2.77 -2.45 23.43
CA GLU A 149 -3.13 -3.46 22.42
C GLU A 149 -1.95 -3.81 21.51
N PHE A 150 -1.15 -2.81 21.14
CA PHE A 150 0.07 -3.05 20.36
C PHE A 150 1.12 -3.83 21.17
N LEU A 151 1.27 -3.52 22.47
CA LEU A 151 2.18 -4.22 23.37
C LEU A 151 1.77 -5.69 23.56
N LYS A 152 0.48 -5.99 23.73
CA LYS A 152 -0.03 -7.37 23.79
C LYS A 152 0.32 -8.18 22.54
N LEU A 153 0.32 -7.56 21.35
CA LEU A 153 0.74 -8.24 20.12
C LEU A 153 2.24 -8.49 20.07
N LYS A 154 3.06 -7.56 20.58
CA LYS A 154 4.52 -7.73 20.66
C LYS A 154 4.92 -8.89 21.57
N GLU A 155 4.19 -9.12 22.65
CA GLU A 155 4.42 -10.24 23.58
C GLU A 155 4.18 -11.61 22.92
N LYS A 156 3.35 -11.68 21.88
CA LYS A 156 3.02 -12.93 21.15
C LYS A 156 4.11 -13.38 20.16
N ASN A 157 5.25 -12.70 20.09
CA ASN A 157 6.36 -12.99 19.18
C ASN A 157 5.93 -13.15 17.71
N CYS A 158 5.00 -12.31 17.26
CA CYS A 158 4.49 -12.30 15.89
C CYS A 158 4.96 -11.04 15.15
N ASN A 159 5.10 -11.12 13.83
CA ASN A 159 5.43 -9.94 13.04
C ASN A 159 4.17 -9.07 12.88
N ILE A 160 4.22 -7.82 13.34
CA ILE A 160 3.08 -6.89 13.23
C ILE A 160 3.23 -6.05 11.97
N GLY A 161 2.18 -5.98 11.15
CA GLY A 161 2.11 -5.15 9.96
C GLY A 161 1.49 -5.88 8.77
N MET A 162 1.26 -5.16 7.68
CA MET A 162 0.59 -5.69 6.47
C MET A 162 1.38 -6.77 5.71
N LEU A 163 2.70 -6.89 5.95
CA LEU A 163 3.53 -8.00 5.45
C LEU A 163 3.84 -9.03 6.54
N GLY A 164 3.35 -8.78 7.75
CA GLY A 164 3.58 -9.60 8.94
C GLY A 164 2.54 -10.72 9.08
N ASP A 165 2.38 -11.17 10.32
CA ASP A 165 1.46 -12.23 10.73
C ASP A 165 0.15 -11.68 11.27
N VAL A 166 0.16 -10.44 11.78
CA VAL A 166 -1.03 -9.74 12.28
C VAL A 166 -1.07 -8.30 11.79
N LEU A 167 -2.26 -7.83 11.42
CA LEU A 167 -2.49 -6.45 11.01
C LEU A 167 -2.98 -5.63 12.20
N PHE A 168 -2.19 -4.66 12.65
CA PHE A 168 -2.60 -3.76 13.74
C PHE A 168 -3.04 -2.39 13.26
N THR A 169 -2.45 -1.86 12.19
CA THR A 169 -2.70 -0.49 11.72
C THR A 169 -3.32 -0.55 10.34
N LEU A 170 -4.50 0.04 10.18
CA LEU A 170 -5.16 0.23 8.89
C LEU A 170 -4.65 1.53 8.25
N SER A 171 -4.37 1.46 6.96
CA SER A 171 -4.15 2.62 6.10
C SER A 171 -5.49 3.08 5.50
N PRO A 172 -5.67 4.36 5.11
CA PRO A 172 -6.94 4.88 4.56
C PRO A 172 -7.50 4.09 3.37
N VAL A 173 -6.60 3.49 2.59
CA VAL A 173 -6.92 2.65 1.45
C VAL A 173 -6.05 1.41 1.55
N MET A 174 -6.64 0.23 1.37
CA MET A 174 -5.92 -1.03 1.37
C MET A 174 -6.45 -2.00 0.31
N TYR A 175 -5.56 -2.81 -0.24
CA TYR A 175 -5.87 -3.97 -1.06
C TYR A 175 -5.27 -5.22 -0.43
N PHE A 176 -6.04 -6.30 -0.42
CA PHE A 176 -5.58 -7.62 -0.01
C PHE A 176 -5.87 -8.62 -1.12
N ASN A 177 -4.85 -9.31 -1.63
CA ASN A 177 -5.08 -10.50 -2.44
C ASN A 177 -5.65 -11.66 -1.59
N GLU A 178 -6.03 -12.77 -2.22
CA GLU A 178 -6.57 -13.94 -1.50
C GLU A 178 -5.69 -14.45 -0.34
N GLU A 179 -4.37 -14.53 -0.58
CA GLU A 179 -3.40 -15.04 0.42
C GLU A 179 -3.27 -14.09 1.61
N SER A 180 -3.10 -12.79 1.36
CA SER A 180 -2.99 -11.77 2.41
C SER A 180 -4.30 -11.56 3.15
N TYR A 181 -5.44 -11.62 2.45
CA TYR A 181 -6.75 -11.55 3.05
C TYR A 181 -6.92 -12.68 4.06
N THR A 182 -6.74 -13.93 3.63
CA THR A 182 -6.87 -15.10 4.50
C THR A 182 -5.90 -15.06 5.69
N LYS A 183 -4.69 -14.53 5.46
CA LYS A 183 -3.67 -14.41 6.51
C LYS A 183 -4.06 -13.35 7.57
N LEU A 184 -4.47 -12.17 7.13
CA LEU A 184 -4.62 -10.98 7.98
C LEU A 184 -6.06 -10.75 8.44
N ILE A 185 -7.04 -10.98 7.56
CA ILE A 185 -8.47 -10.76 7.77
C ILE A 185 -9.16 -12.12 7.91
N LYS A 186 -9.33 -12.56 9.17
CA LYS A 186 -9.76 -13.93 9.51
C LYS A 186 -11.29 -14.11 9.53
N ILE A 187 -12.01 -13.31 8.73
CA ILE A 187 -13.46 -13.42 8.57
C ILE A 187 -13.83 -13.66 7.10
N PRO A 188 -14.91 -14.41 6.79
CA PRO A 188 -15.39 -14.58 5.43
C PRO A 188 -15.63 -13.25 4.71
N LYS A 189 -15.44 -13.23 3.38
CA LYS A 189 -15.60 -11.99 2.61
C LYS A 189 -17.04 -11.49 2.62
N GLU A 190 -18.00 -12.40 2.53
CA GLU A 190 -19.43 -12.09 2.57
C GLU A 190 -19.78 -11.40 3.90
N GLU A 191 -19.23 -11.91 5.00
CA GLU A 191 -19.39 -11.30 6.31
C GLU A 191 -18.70 -9.92 6.39
N LEU A 192 -17.49 -9.78 5.86
CA LEU A 192 -16.80 -8.50 5.81
C LEU A 192 -17.60 -7.44 5.03
N LEU A 193 -18.14 -7.81 3.86
CA LEU A 193 -18.93 -6.91 3.01
C LEU A 193 -20.14 -6.38 3.77
N GLU A 194 -20.88 -7.26 4.45
CA GLU A 194 -22.04 -6.83 5.26
C GLU A 194 -21.61 -5.97 6.45
N ARG A 195 -20.50 -6.29 7.13
CA ARG A 195 -19.98 -5.48 8.25
C ARG A 195 -19.56 -4.08 7.83
N LEU A 196 -19.03 -3.91 6.61
CA LEU A 196 -18.55 -2.64 6.04
C LEU A 196 -19.61 -1.82 5.30
N LYS A 197 -20.75 -2.43 4.97
CA LYS A 197 -21.85 -1.79 4.23
C LYS A 197 -22.33 -0.51 4.91
N GLY A 198 -22.34 0.59 4.15
CA GLY A 198 -22.73 1.91 4.65
C GLY A 198 -21.76 2.54 5.66
N LYS A 199 -20.58 1.94 5.89
CA LYS A 199 -19.55 2.44 6.80
C LYS A 199 -18.26 2.78 6.08
N ALA A 200 -17.74 1.84 5.27
CA ALA A 200 -16.60 2.12 4.39
C ALA A 200 -17.05 3.03 3.24
N ASN A 201 -16.14 3.86 2.73
CA ASN A 201 -16.42 4.70 1.56
C ASN A 201 -16.67 3.86 0.31
N GLU A 202 -15.93 2.76 0.14
CA GLU A 202 -16.06 1.85 -1.00
C GLU A 202 -15.43 0.50 -0.67
N VAL A 203 -16.03 -0.57 -1.19
CA VAL A 203 -15.46 -1.93 -1.15
C VAL A 203 -15.62 -2.57 -2.51
N GLN A 204 -14.52 -2.82 -3.21
CA GLN A 204 -14.52 -3.44 -4.52
C GLN A 204 -13.95 -4.85 -4.44
N LEU A 205 -14.70 -5.83 -4.97
CA LEU A 205 -14.15 -7.15 -5.27
C LEU A 205 -13.43 -7.06 -6.61
N LEU A 206 -12.10 -7.16 -6.56
CA LEU A 206 -11.26 -7.25 -7.75
C LEU A 206 -11.03 -8.72 -8.09
N GLU A 207 -10.56 -9.00 -9.31
CA GLU A 207 -10.36 -10.38 -9.81
C GLU A 207 -9.52 -11.26 -8.86
N LYS A 208 -8.56 -10.65 -8.15
CA LYS A 208 -7.57 -11.37 -7.33
C LYS A 208 -7.60 -11.01 -5.84
N GLY A 209 -8.61 -10.27 -5.39
CA GLY A 209 -8.64 -9.80 -4.02
C GLY A 209 -9.72 -8.76 -3.74
N ILE A 210 -9.58 -8.09 -2.60
CA ILE A 210 -10.51 -7.08 -2.14
C ILE A 210 -9.80 -5.75 -1.96
N TYR A 211 -10.43 -4.69 -2.44
CA TYR A 211 -9.97 -3.31 -2.34
C TYR A 211 -10.94 -2.53 -1.46
N ILE A 212 -10.42 -1.82 -0.46
CA ILE A 212 -11.21 -1.15 0.56
C ILE A 212 -10.73 0.30 0.70
N ILE A 213 -11.67 1.24 0.62
CA ILE A 213 -11.45 2.65 0.93
C ILE A 213 -12.15 2.92 2.28
N PHE A 214 -11.35 3.07 3.33
CA PHE A 214 -11.83 3.42 4.67
C PHE A 214 -11.96 4.94 4.85
N ASN A 215 -11.14 5.72 4.14
CA ASN A 215 -11.16 7.17 4.16
C ASN A 215 -10.57 7.73 2.85
N ASP A 216 -11.27 8.68 2.23
CA ASP A 216 -10.92 9.29 0.95
C ASP A 216 -10.43 10.76 1.07
N LYS A 217 -10.09 11.21 2.28
CA LYS A 217 -9.51 12.54 2.52
C LYS A 217 -8.02 12.53 2.22
N ALA A 218 -7.62 13.32 1.22
CA ALA A 218 -6.22 13.50 0.86
C ALA A 218 -5.40 14.07 2.02
N ASP A 219 -6.00 14.91 2.85
CA ASP A 219 -5.42 15.65 3.96
C ASP A 219 -5.87 15.13 5.34
N ILE A 220 -6.25 13.84 5.43
CA ILE A 220 -6.65 13.18 6.69
C ILE A 220 -5.75 13.59 7.86
N THR A 221 -6.37 14.00 8.98
CA THR A 221 -5.65 14.36 10.20
C THR A 221 -5.24 13.13 11.01
N TYR A 222 -4.44 13.33 12.06
CA TYR A 222 -4.09 12.23 12.95
C TYR A 222 -5.31 11.70 13.72
N GLU A 223 -6.18 12.60 14.18
CA GLU A 223 -7.41 12.28 14.91
C GLU A 223 -8.37 11.47 14.04
N GLU A 224 -8.57 11.90 12.78
CA GLU A 224 -9.39 11.17 11.81
C GLU A 224 -8.79 9.78 11.48
N PHE A 225 -7.45 9.68 11.42
CA PHE A 225 -6.76 8.40 11.22
C PHE A 225 -6.94 7.44 12.40
N VAL A 226 -6.90 7.96 13.64
CA VAL A 226 -7.18 7.20 14.87
C VAL A 226 -8.63 6.74 14.89
N GLU A 227 -9.57 7.65 14.61
CA GLU A 227 -11.00 7.36 14.56
C GLU A 227 -11.32 6.27 13.54
N MET A 228 -10.81 6.41 12.31
CA MET A 228 -10.92 5.40 11.26
C MET A 228 -10.44 4.03 11.75
N ASN A 229 -9.26 3.95 12.36
CA ASN A 229 -8.73 2.69 12.88
C ASN A 229 -9.62 2.10 13.99
N ASN A 230 -10.16 2.93 14.88
CA ASN A 230 -11.02 2.47 15.97
C ASN A 230 -12.38 1.97 15.46
N ILE A 231 -12.92 2.57 14.40
CA ILE A 231 -14.17 2.14 13.76
C ILE A 231 -13.99 0.82 13.01
N PHE A 232 -12.96 0.71 12.17
CA PHE A 232 -12.87 -0.38 11.21
C PHE A 232 -12.20 -1.65 11.75
N LYS A 233 -11.24 -1.56 12.68
CA LYS A 233 -10.58 -2.76 13.21
C LYS A 233 -11.53 -3.78 13.84
N PRO A 234 -12.52 -3.39 14.69
CA PRO A 234 -13.51 -4.34 15.20
C PRO A 234 -14.33 -4.99 14.07
N LEU A 235 -14.68 -4.22 13.03
CA LEU A 235 -15.45 -4.73 11.90
C LEU A 235 -14.66 -5.79 11.12
N LEU A 236 -13.34 -5.61 11.00
CA LEU A 236 -12.44 -6.57 10.35
C LEU A 236 -12.04 -7.74 11.28
N GLY A 237 -12.43 -7.73 12.56
CA GLY A 237 -12.02 -8.76 13.53
C GLY A 237 -10.54 -8.70 13.91
N LEU A 238 -9.96 -7.49 13.92
CA LEU A 238 -8.53 -7.27 14.21
C LEU A 238 -8.22 -6.99 15.68
N ILE A 239 -9.24 -6.76 16.51
CA ILE A 239 -9.15 -6.55 17.96
C ILE A 239 -10.18 -7.38 18.70
#